data_AF-A0A327Z6B5-F1
#
_entry.id   AF-A0A327Z6B5-F1
#
_cell.length_a   1.000
_cell.length_b   1.000
_cell.length_c   1.000
_cell.angle_alpha   90.00
_cell.angle_beta   90.00
_cell.angle_gamma   90.00
#
_symmetry.space_group_name_H-M   'P 1'
#
loop_
_entity.id
_entity.type
_entity.pdbx_description
1 polymer ?
#
loop_
_entity_poly.entity_id
_entity_poly.type
_entity_poly.pdbx_seq_one_letter_code
_entity_poly.pdbx_strand_id
1 'polypeptide(L)'
;MAIREDVPAARPVTTVVAGVVVTACAVVAGAAAAVPGWVPGEPGEWDLLWEYFWVLWLLLPGLAAAGFVVAARPQWRRPAAVIAMVLAAQVCGHGLVAVRDWFNTAGASAGMRQTDLAWVVGLAAVVAICGTVAGCVATALLWREPVDGWRALRPRKPAYLTAALVVALGLPVALAWFTWDFSPVTMFGQAGLLYGLPWGAGIAAAAWLGRRGRTAALTAVAVSALLVGVEYAVRTLTLSW
;
A
#
# COMPACT_ATOMS: atom_id res chain seq x y z
N MET A 1 -22.30 -46.09 7.95
CA MET A 1 -22.11 -44.63 8.00
C MET A 1 -20.61 -44.40 8.16
N ALA A 2 -19.90 -44.17 7.06
CA ALA A 2 -18.43 -44.09 7.07
C ALA A 2 -18.00 -42.67 7.50
N ILE A 3 -17.27 -42.58 8.61
CA ILE A 3 -16.63 -41.35 9.07
C ILE A 3 -15.50 -41.06 8.08
N ARG A 4 -15.68 -40.04 7.24
CA ARG A 4 -14.61 -39.52 6.39
C ARG A 4 -13.63 -38.80 7.32
N GLU A 5 -12.51 -39.43 7.62
CA GLU A 5 -11.38 -38.73 8.21
C GLU A 5 -10.89 -37.71 7.17
N ASP A 6 -11.25 -36.45 7.37
CA ASP A 6 -10.73 -35.33 6.61
C ASP A 6 -9.24 -35.19 6.93
N VAL A 7 -8.40 -35.91 6.19
CA VAL A 7 -6.95 -35.71 6.21
C VAL A 7 -6.70 -34.23 5.93
N PRO A 8 -6.12 -33.45 6.87
CA PRO A 8 -5.88 -32.04 6.65
C PRO A 8 -4.93 -31.90 5.46
N ALA A 9 -5.44 -31.39 4.35
CA ALA A 9 -4.66 -31.15 3.14
C ALA A 9 -3.37 -30.42 3.52
N ALA A 10 -2.23 -31.09 3.31
CA ALA A 10 -0.93 -30.59 3.70
C ALA A 10 -0.76 -29.16 3.16
N ARG A 11 -0.44 -28.21 4.04
CA ARG A 11 -0.25 -26.83 3.62
C ARG A 11 0.98 -26.77 2.71
N PRO A 12 0.88 -26.20 1.51
CA PRO A 12 2.05 -26.03 0.67
C PRO A 12 2.99 -25.03 1.36
N VAL A 13 4.22 -25.48 1.64
CA VAL A 13 5.28 -24.71 2.33
C VAL A 13 5.45 -23.31 1.72
N THR A 14 5.27 -23.20 0.40
CA THR A 14 5.34 -21.94 -0.36
C THR A 14 4.33 -20.88 0.10
N THR A 15 3.13 -21.27 0.54
CA THR A 15 2.11 -20.32 1.02
C THR A 15 2.45 -19.77 2.40
N VAL A 16 2.99 -20.61 3.27
CA VAL A 16 3.42 -20.20 4.62
C VAL A 16 4.58 -19.21 4.50
N VAL A 17 5.61 -19.56 3.70
CA VAL A 17 6.76 -18.68 3.45
C VAL A 17 6.30 -17.34 2.87
N ALA A 18 5.42 -17.34 1.87
CA ALA A 18 4.91 -16.10 1.28
C ALA A 18 4.15 -15.22 2.30
N GLY A 19 3.30 -15.80 3.14
CA GLY A 19 2.61 -15.07 4.19
C GLY A 19 3.56 -14.47 5.23
N VAL A 20 4.57 -15.25 5.66
CA VAL A 20 5.62 -14.78 6.59
C VAL A 20 6.42 -13.63 5.99
N VAL A 21 6.81 -13.71 4.71
CA VAL A 21 7.53 -12.62 4.02
C VAL A 21 6.70 -11.34 4.00
N VAL A 22 5.41 -11.42 3.67
CA VAL A 22 4.50 -10.26 3.67
C VAL A 22 4.41 -9.64 5.08
N THR A 23 4.22 -10.47 6.11
CA THR A 23 4.15 -9.98 7.50
C THR A 23 5.48 -9.37 7.95
N ALA A 24 6.60 -10.00 7.65
CA ALA A 24 7.93 -9.47 7.98
C ALA A 24 8.19 -8.12 7.30
N CYS A 25 7.84 -7.98 6.02
CA CYS A 25 7.94 -6.71 5.31
C CYS A 25 7.10 -5.61 5.97
N ALA A 26 5.88 -5.93 6.42
CA ALA A 26 5.03 -4.96 7.12
C ALA A 26 5.64 -4.52 8.46
N VAL A 27 6.23 -5.45 9.23
CA VAL A 27 6.89 -5.15 10.51
C VAL A 27 8.14 -4.31 10.28
N VAL A 28 8.99 -4.66 9.32
CA VAL A 28 10.20 -3.90 8.99
C VAL A 28 9.86 -2.49 8.49
N ALA A 29 8.86 -2.37 7.62
CA ALA A 29 8.36 -1.07 7.17
C ALA A 29 7.81 -0.25 8.32
N GLY A 30 7.07 -0.87 9.26
CA GLY A 30 6.57 -0.19 10.45
C GLY A 30 7.68 0.26 11.41
N ALA A 31 8.70 -0.58 11.61
CA ALA A 31 9.86 -0.20 12.40
C ALA A 31 10.62 0.97 11.77
N ALA A 32 10.81 0.95 10.45
CA ALA A 32 11.44 2.05 9.72
C ALA A 32 10.61 3.34 9.78
N ALA A 33 9.28 3.24 9.62
CA ALA A 33 8.36 4.37 9.71
C ALA A 33 8.22 4.94 11.13
N ALA A 34 8.52 4.13 12.16
CA ALA A 34 8.40 4.50 13.58
C ALA A 34 9.61 5.23 14.11
N VAL A 35 10.71 5.32 13.35
CA VAL A 35 11.85 6.14 13.75
C VAL A 35 11.45 7.60 13.58
N PRO A 36 11.26 8.35 14.67
CA PRO A 36 10.90 9.76 14.57
C PRO A 36 12.04 10.53 13.89
N GLY A 37 11.69 11.37 12.91
CA GLY A 37 12.62 12.31 12.29
C GLY A 37 12.79 13.51 13.20
N TRP A 38 13.75 13.45 14.13
CA TRP A 38 14.13 14.59 14.94
C TRP A 38 15.29 15.34 14.29
N VAL A 39 15.20 16.66 14.21
CA VAL A 39 16.34 17.51 13.87
C VAL A 39 16.56 18.47 15.04
N PRO A 40 17.80 18.75 15.43
CA PRO A 40 18.07 19.82 16.37
C PRO A 40 17.56 21.14 15.78
N GLY A 41 16.61 21.78 16.48
CA GLY A 41 16.19 23.15 16.21
C GLY A 41 17.17 24.12 16.89
N GLU A 42 16.67 24.95 17.81
CA GLU A 42 17.53 25.73 18.71
C GLU A 42 18.30 24.83 19.71
N PRO A 43 19.41 25.29 20.32
CA PRO A 43 20.12 24.51 21.33
C PRO A 43 19.20 24.12 22.50
N GLY A 44 18.76 22.86 22.53
CA GLY A 44 17.86 22.33 23.56
C GLY A 44 16.43 22.07 23.08
N GLU A 45 16.06 22.46 21.86
CA GLU A 45 14.75 22.17 21.26
C GLU A 45 14.88 21.17 20.10
N TRP A 46 14.00 20.17 20.13
CA TRP A 46 13.89 19.17 19.08
C TRP A 46 12.55 19.35 18.39
N ASP A 47 12.57 19.76 17.12
CA ASP A 47 11.36 19.87 16.33
C ASP A 47 11.01 18.53 15.68
N LEU A 48 9.76 18.12 15.85
CA LEU A 48 9.16 16.99 15.14
C LEU A 48 8.96 17.41 13.68
N LEU A 49 9.94 17.08 12.84
CA LEU A 49 9.88 17.43 11.41
C LEU A 49 9.10 16.44 10.58
N TRP A 50 8.82 15.24 11.08
CA TRP A 50 8.27 14.20 10.24
C TRP A 50 7.36 13.20 10.92
N GLU A 51 6.14 13.14 10.39
CA GLU A 51 5.16 12.12 10.66
C GLU A 51 4.64 11.61 9.30
N TYR A 52 4.73 10.31 9.07
CA TYR A 52 4.00 9.71 7.96
C TYR A 52 2.51 10.00 8.13
N PHE A 53 1.78 10.19 7.02
CA PHE A 53 0.32 10.28 7.05
C PHE A 53 -0.25 9.17 7.93
N TRP A 54 -1.19 9.50 8.83
CA TRP A 54 -1.65 8.57 9.85
C TRP A 54 -2.27 7.30 9.25
N VAL A 55 -2.75 7.40 8.01
CA VAL A 55 -3.24 6.26 7.22
C VAL A 55 -2.18 5.16 7.11
N LEU A 56 -0.87 5.47 7.01
CA LEU A 56 0.19 4.46 6.97
C LEU A 56 0.16 3.56 8.21
N TRP A 57 -0.13 4.12 9.39
CA TRP A 57 -0.23 3.38 10.65
C TRP A 57 -1.39 2.40 10.70
N LEU A 58 -2.39 2.54 9.82
CA LEU A 58 -3.44 1.55 9.62
C LEU A 58 -3.12 0.55 8.50
N LEU A 59 -2.43 1.00 7.45
CA LEU A 59 -2.04 0.15 6.33
C LEU A 59 -1.06 -0.95 6.78
N LEU A 60 -0.11 -0.63 7.68
CA LEU A 60 0.93 -1.57 8.13
C LEU A 60 0.38 -2.74 8.96
N PRO A 61 -0.45 -2.53 10.02
CA PRO A 61 -1.13 -3.63 10.70
C PRO A 61 -2.05 -4.41 9.78
N GLY A 62 -2.76 -3.74 8.87
CA GLY A 62 -3.61 -4.39 7.88
C GLY A 62 -2.81 -5.34 6.96
N LEU A 63 -1.64 -4.89 6.49
CA LEU A 63 -0.73 -5.69 5.67
C LEU A 63 -0.16 -6.87 6.45
N ALA A 64 0.27 -6.64 7.70
CA ALA A 64 0.75 -7.69 8.59
C ALA A 64 -0.32 -8.76 8.84
N ALA A 65 -1.56 -8.34 9.13
CA ALA A 65 -2.70 -9.21 9.34
C ALA A 65 -3.05 -10.00 8.07
N ALA A 66 -3.02 -9.37 6.89
CA ALA A 66 -3.24 -10.05 5.62
C ALA A 66 -2.16 -11.12 5.35
N GLY A 67 -0.88 -10.82 5.58
CA GLY A 67 0.21 -11.79 5.48
C GLY A 67 0.05 -12.96 6.46
N PHE A 68 -0.36 -12.67 7.70
CA PHE A 68 -0.63 -13.70 8.71
C PHE A 68 -1.79 -14.60 8.29
N VAL A 69 -2.89 -14.03 7.77
CA VAL A 69 -4.03 -14.81 7.27
C VAL A 69 -3.62 -15.69 6.09
N VAL A 70 -2.75 -15.20 5.18
CA VAL A 70 -2.18 -16.02 4.09
C VAL A 70 -1.45 -17.24 4.65
N ALA A 71 -0.62 -17.07 5.68
CA ALA A 71 0.16 -18.17 6.28
C ALA A 71 -0.71 -19.13 7.11
N ALA A 72 -1.68 -18.60 7.87
CA ALA A 72 -2.41 -19.34 8.90
C ALA A 72 -3.74 -19.93 8.42
N ARG A 73 -4.39 -19.35 7.40
CA ARG A 73 -5.77 -19.68 7.00
C ARG A 73 -5.87 -19.96 5.48
N PRO A 74 -5.61 -21.20 5.03
CA PRO A 74 -5.59 -21.57 3.61
C PRO A 74 -6.87 -21.19 2.84
N GLN A 75 -8.03 -21.32 3.50
CA GLN A 75 -9.34 -20.98 2.93
C GLN A 75 -9.52 -19.48 2.58
N TRP A 76 -8.74 -18.61 3.22
CA TRP A 76 -8.76 -17.15 3.03
C TRP A 76 -7.55 -16.62 2.26
N ARG A 77 -6.64 -17.50 1.81
CA ARG A 77 -5.40 -17.12 1.11
C ARG A 77 -5.63 -16.13 -0.02
N ARG A 78 -6.57 -16.41 -0.92
CA ARG A 78 -6.83 -15.55 -2.09
C ARG A 78 -7.35 -14.16 -1.70
N PRO A 79 -8.45 -14.03 -0.91
CA PRO A 79 -8.87 -12.73 -0.40
C PRO A 79 -7.76 -11.96 0.32
N ALA A 80 -7.02 -12.63 1.21
CA ALA A 80 -5.95 -12.02 1.98
C ALA A 80 -4.78 -11.55 1.11
N ALA A 81 -4.37 -12.33 0.09
CA ALA A 81 -3.33 -11.92 -0.85
C ALA A 81 -3.76 -10.69 -1.68
N VAL A 82 -5.04 -10.54 -2.04
CA VAL A 82 -5.52 -9.34 -2.73
C VAL A 82 -5.46 -8.11 -1.81
N ILE A 83 -5.88 -8.26 -0.56
CA ILE A 83 -5.79 -7.19 0.44
C ILE A 83 -4.31 -6.80 0.62
N ALA A 84 -3.43 -7.78 0.81
CA ALA A 84 -1.99 -7.55 0.93
C ALA A 84 -1.42 -6.83 -0.29
N MET A 85 -1.80 -7.20 -1.51
CA MET A 85 -1.37 -6.53 -2.74
C MET A 85 -1.76 -5.05 -2.74
N VAL A 86 -3.02 -4.72 -2.42
CA VAL A 86 -3.51 -3.33 -2.41
C VAL A 86 -2.83 -2.50 -1.32
N LEU A 87 -2.71 -3.04 -0.11
CA LEU A 87 -2.07 -2.35 1.01
C LEU A 87 -0.56 -2.15 0.76
N ALA A 88 0.11 -3.18 0.25
CA ALA A 88 1.54 -3.12 -0.06
C ALA A 88 1.86 -2.10 -1.17
N ALA A 89 0.99 -1.96 -2.17
CA ALA A 89 1.12 -0.92 -3.19
C ALA A 89 1.01 0.49 -2.59
N GLN A 90 0.10 0.72 -1.63
CA GLN A 90 0.00 2.00 -0.93
C GLN A 90 1.22 2.26 -0.04
N VAL A 91 1.66 1.26 0.74
CA VAL A 91 2.88 1.36 1.57
C VAL A 91 4.09 1.71 0.70
N CYS A 92 4.21 1.10 -0.48
CA CYS A 92 5.25 1.43 -1.46
C CYS A 92 5.15 2.90 -1.91
N GLY A 93 3.96 3.34 -2.30
CA GLY A 93 3.69 4.73 -2.67
C GLY A 93 4.09 5.72 -1.57
N HIS A 94 3.72 5.44 -0.31
CA HIS A 94 4.08 6.27 0.84
C HIS A 94 5.60 6.35 1.05
N GLY A 95 6.31 5.23 0.89
CA GLY A 95 7.78 5.23 0.95
C GLY A 95 8.42 6.08 -0.15
N LEU A 96 7.96 5.94 -1.41
CA LEU A 96 8.50 6.70 -2.55
C LEU A 96 8.24 8.21 -2.44
N VAL A 97 7.02 8.58 -2.02
CA VAL A 97 6.67 9.99 -1.81
C VAL A 97 7.49 10.58 -0.66
N ALA A 98 7.65 9.83 0.44
CA ALA A 98 8.49 10.27 1.54
C ALA A 98 9.94 10.51 1.09
N VAL A 99 10.56 9.60 0.32
CA VAL A 99 11.90 9.80 -0.23
C VAL A 99 12.00 11.11 -1.01
N ARG A 100 11.05 11.36 -1.92
CA ARG A 100 11.02 12.59 -2.72
C ARG A 100 10.89 13.83 -1.85
N ASP A 101 9.98 13.80 -0.89
CA ASP A 101 9.69 14.96 -0.03
C ASP A 101 10.89 15.27 0.86
N TRP A 102 11.63 14.27 1.34
CA TRP A 102 12.90 14.46 2.05
C TRP A 102 13.96 15.15 1.20
N PHE A 103 14.14 14.72 -0.06
CA PHE A 103 15.07 15.38 -0.97
C PHE A 103 14.68 16.83 -1.28
N ASN A 104 13.39 17.09 -1.49
CA ASN A 104 12.89 18.43 -1.77
C ASN A 104 13.04 19.36 -0.56
N THR A 105 12.66 18.90 0.65
CA THR A 105 12.77 19.68 1.89
C THR A 105 14.22 20.01 2.25
N ALA A 106 15.14 19.05 2.07
CA ALA A 106 16.56 19.31 2.28
C ALA A 106 17.15 20.30 1.25
N GLY A 107 16.70 20.24 -0.01
CA GLY A 107 17.09 21.19 -1.05
C GLY A 107 16.50 22.60 -0.84
N ALA A 108 15.33 22.69 -0.21
CA ALA A 108 14.54 23.91 -0.02
C ALA A 108 14.67 24.55 1.38
N SER A 109 15.86 24.51 2.00
CA SER A 109 16.26 25.34 3.17
C SER A 109 16.07 24.79 4.60
N ALA A 110 15.80 23.50 4.83
CA ALA A 110 15.62 22.98 6.19
C ALA A 110 16.91 22.81 7.03
N GLY A 111 18.09 23.14 6.51
CA GLY A 111 19.35 23.08 7.27
C GLY A 111 19.78 21.69 7.75
N MET A 112 19.13 20.63 7.27
CA MET A 112 19.38 19.25 7.69
C MET A 112 20.81 18.81 7.34
N ARG A 113 21.48 18.15 8.30
CA ARG A 113 22.80 17.56 8.03
C ARG A 113 22.66 16.45 6.98
N GLN A 114 23.62 16.36 6.07
CA GLN A 114 23.64 15.35 5.01
C GLN A 114 23.55 13.90 5.56
N THR A 115 24.11 13.64 6.75
CA THR A 115 24.04 12.35 7.43
C THR A 115 22.61 11.99 7.85
N ASP A 116 21.86 12.97 8.35
CA ASP A 116 20.50 12.78 8.84
C ASP A 116 19.55 12.62 7.65
N LEU A 117 19.78 13.38 6.58
CA LEU A 117 19.07 13.20 5.31
C LEU A 117 19.27 11.79 4.74
N ALA A 118 20.52 11.31 4.66
CA ALA A 118 20.81 9.97 4.16
C ALA A 118 20.14 8.88 5.01
N TRP A 119 20.09 9.08 6.33
CA TRP A 119 19.42 8.17 7.25
C TRP A 119 17.91 8.11 6.99
N VAL A 120 17.22 9.26 6.95
CA VAL A 120 15.75 9.26 6.84
C VAL A 120 15.27 8.89 5.43
N VAL A 121 16.00 9.30 4.39
CA VAL A 121 15.78 8.81 3.01
C VAL A 121 15.97 7.29 2.96
N GLY A 122 17.00 6.76 3.64
CA GLY A 122 17.24 5.32 3.74
C GLY A 122 16.06 4.58 4.38
N LEU A 123 15.51 5.10 5.48
CA LEU A 123 14.33 4.52 6.14
C LEU A 123 13.09 4.57 5.25
N ALA A 124 12.85 5.68 4.55
CA ALA A 124 11.74 5.79 3.60
C ALA A 124 11.90 4.83 2.41
N ALA A 125 13.12 4.63 1.93
CA ALA A 125 13.44 3.64 0.90
C ALA A 125 13.18 2.21 1.41
N VAL A 126 13.47 1.89 2.67
CA VAL A 126 13.13 0.60 3.28
C VAL A 126 11.62 0.37 3.25
N VAL A 127 10.81 1.37 3.60
CA VAL A 127 9.34 1.29 3.50
C VAL A 127 8.90 0.97 2.06
N ALA A 128 9.47 1.68 1.07
CA ALA A 128 9.17 1.46 -0.34
C ALA A 128 9.54 0.04 -0.82
N ILE A 129 10.74 -0.43 -0.44
CA ILE A 129 11.24 -1.77 -0.79
C ILE A 129 10.37 -2.85 -0.14
N CYS A 130 10.05 -2.73 1.15
CA CYS A 130 9.19 -3.69 1.84
C CYS A 130 7.78 -3.75 1.24
N GLY A 131 7.18 -2.60 0.90
CA GLY A 131 5.92 -2.55 0.17
C GLY A 131 6.02 -3.23 -1.19
N THR A 132 7.10 -3.00 -1.94
CA THR A 132 7.34 -3.63 -3.24
C THR A 132 7.46 -5.16 -3.13
N VAL A 133 8.30 -5.65 -2.22
CA VAL A 133 8.51 -7.09 -1.99
C VAL A 133 7.20 -7.76 -1.58
N ALA A 134 6.48 -7.19 -0.60
CA ALA A 134 5.18 -7.71 -0.17
C ALA A 134 4.16 -7.73 -1.32
N GLY A 135 4.13 -6.67 -2.14
CA GLY A 135 3.26 -6.57 -3.31
C GLY A 135 3.58 -7.63 -4.38
N CYS A 136 4.85 -7.83 -4.69
CA CYS A 136 5.29 -8.87 -5.63
C CYS A 136 4.93 -10.27 -5.13
N VAL A 137 5.18 -10.57 -3.86
CA VAL A 137 4.83 -11.87 -3.26
C VAL A 137 3.32 -12.10 -3.25
N ALA A 138 2.54 -11.09 -2.84
CA ALA A 138 1.09 -11.13 -2.87
C ALA A 138 0.54 -11.33 -4.29
N THR A 139 1.12 -10.64 -5.28
CA THR A 139 0.77 -10.78 -6.70
C THR A 139 1.10 -12.18 -7.21
N ALA A 140 2.27 -12.73 -6.88
CA ALA A 140 2.66 -14.09 -7.23
C ALA A 140 1.70 -15.14 -6.65
N LEU A 141 1.18 -14.92 -5.44
CA LEU A 141 0.16 -15.80 -4.84
C LEU A 141 -1.19 -15.77 -5.56
N LEU A 142 -1.49 -14.68 -6.27
CA LEU A 142 -2.70 -14.49 -7.07
C LEU A 142 -2.52 -14.92 -8.51
N TRP A 143 -1.28 -14.89 -9.00
CA TRP A 143 -0.93 -15.36 -10.33
C TRP A 143 -1.36 -16.80 -10.51
N ARG A 144 -1.96 -17.07 -11.66
CA ARG A 144 -2.26 -18.43 -12.10
C ARG A 144 -1.34 -18.68 -13.28
N GLU A 145 -0.54 -19.73 -13.20
CA GLU A 145 0.08 -20.27 -14.40
C GLU A 145 -1.04 -20.49 -15.44
N PRO A 146 -0.88 -20.01 -16.68
CA PRO A 146 -1.92 -20.09 -17.69
C PRO A 146 -2.04 -21.55 -18.18
N VAL A 147 -2.75 -22.38 -17.42
CA VAL A 147 -3.07 -23.76 -17.79
C VAL A 147 -3.93 -23.80 -19.07
N ASP A 148 -4.70 -22.73 -19.33
CA ASP A 148 -5.58 -22.58 -20.50
C ASP A 148 -5.02 -21.62 -21.58
N GLY A 149 -3.71 -21.31 -21.54
CA GLY A 149 -3.07 -20.37 -22.48
C GLY A 149 -3.62 -18.95 -22.41
N TRP A 150 -3.63 -18.21 -23.53
CA TRP A 150 -4.08 -16.81 -23.63
C TRP A 150 -5.51 -16.54 -23.11
N ARG A 151 -6.35 -17.58 -23.03
CA ARG A 151 -7.72 -17.46 -22.49
C ARG A 151 -7.72 -17.17 -20.99
N ALA A 152 -6.70 -17.59 -20.25
CA ALA A 152 -6.54 -17.27 -18.84
C ALA A 152 -6.31 -15.76 -18.58
N LEU A 153 -5.82 -15.04 -19.59
CA LEU A 153 -5.59 -13.59 -19.52
C LEU A 153 -6.88 -12.79 -19.77
N ARG A 154 -7.95 -13.39 -20.30
CA ARG A 154 -9.20 -12.66 -20.57
C ARG A 154 -9.91 -12.31 -19.25
N PRO A 155 -10.22 -11.02 -19.01
CA PRO A 155 -10.97 -10.61 -17.82
C PRO A 155 -12.38 -11.18 -17.89
N ARG A 156 -12.87 -11.69 -16.76
CA ARG A 156 -14.25 -12.20 -16.65
C ARG A 156 -15.27 -11.06 -16.64
N LYS A 157 -14.84 -9.88 -16.20
CA LYS A 157 -15.66 -8.68 -16.07
C LYS A 157 -14.86 -7.45 -16.52
N PRO A 158 -14.77 -7.19 -17.84
CA PRO A 158 -13.92 -6.13 -18.39
C PRO A 158 -14.29 -4.73 -17.90
N ALA A 159 -15.54 -4.49 -17.48
CA ALA A 159 -15.98 -3.20 -16.93
C ALA A 159 -15.14 -2.73 -15.72
N TYR A 160 -14.58 -3.66 -14.93
CA TYR A 160 -13.69 -3.29 -13.83
C TYR A 160 -12.35 -2.72 -14.31
N LEU A 161 -11.90 -3.03 -15.53
CA LEU A 161 -10.69 -2.43 -16.09
C LEU A 161 -10.91 -0.96 -16.44
N THR A 162 -12.08 -0.65 -17.01
CA THR A 162 -12.46 0.75 -17.25
C THR A 162 -12.56 1.51 -15.93
N ALA A 163 -13.23 0.95 -14.92
CA ALA A 163 -13.29 1.56 -13.59
C ALA A 163 -11.91 1.73 -12.95
N ALA A 164 -11.02 0.75 -13.11
CA ALA A 164 -9.64 0.83 -12.63
C ALA A 164 -8.85 1.96 -13.30
N LEU A 165 -8.98 2.12 -14.62
CA LEU A 165 -8.34 3.22 -15.35
C LEU A 165 -8.88 4.58 -14.91
N VAL A 166 -10.20 4.70 -14.74
CA VAL A 166 -10.83 5.92 -14.24
C VAL A 166 -10.32 6.28 -12.85
N VAL A 167 -10.16 5.31 -11.95
CA VAL A 167 -9.62 5.58 -10.60
C VAL A 167 -8.11 5.87 -10.64
N ALA A 168 -7.35 5.10 -11.43
CA ALA A 168 -5.89 5.23 -11.51
C ALA A 168 -5.44 6.56 -12.10
N LEU A 169 -6.16 7.06 -13.11
CA LEU A 169 -5.79 8.27 -13.85
C LEU A 169 -6.70 9.45 -13.48
N GLY A 170 -8.00 9.21 -13.36
CA GLY A 170 -8.98 10.27 -13.12
C GLY A 170 -8.85 10.91 -11.75
N LEU A 171 -8.55 10.13 -10.69
CA LEU A 171 -8.38 10.69 -9.35
C LEU A 171 -7.15 11.62 -9.28
N PRO A 172 -5.94 11.22 -9.71
CA PRO A 172 -4.79 12.13 -9.74
C PRO A 172 -5.03 13.36 -10.63
N VAL A 173 -5.70 13.22 -11.78
CA VAL A 173 -6.07 14.36 -12.63
C VAL A 173 -7.01 15.31 -11.89
N ALA A 174 -8.07 14.79 -11.26
CA ALA A 174 -9.05 15.60 -10.55
C ALA A 174 -8.43 16.34 -9.36
N LEU A 175 -7.54 15.68 -8.61
CA LEU A 175 -6.82 16.28 -7.49
C LEU A 175 -5.84 17.35 -7.96
N ALA A 176 -5.04 17.07 -8.99
CA ALA A 176 -4.13 18.05 -9.58
C ALA A 176 -4.88 19.27 -10.14
N TRP A 177 -6.09 19.05 -10.68
CA TRP A 177 -6.96 20.14 -11.15
C TRP A 177 -7.61 20.91 -10.01
N PHE A 178 -7.79 20.36 -8.80
CA PHE A 178 -8.47 21.10 -7.73
C PHE A 178 -7.51 22.00 -6.94
N THR A 179 -6.22 21.63 -6.86
CA THR A 179 -5.21 22.32 -6.04
C THR A 179 -4.34 23.27 -6.87
N TRP A 180 -4.94 24.21 -7.61
CA TRP A 180 -4.33 25.07 -8.66
C TRP A 180 -2.96 25.71 -8.34
N ASP A 181 -2.54 25.73 -7.07
CA ASP A 181 -1.31 26.33 -6.56
C ASP A 181 -0.08 25.40 -6.51
N PHE A 182 -0.22 24.08 -6.69
CA PHE A 182 0.92 23.14 -6.68
C PHE A 182 1.30 22.67 -8.10
N SER A 183 2.60 22.49 -8.35
CA SER A 183 3.10 21.99 -9.65
C SER A 183 2.33 20.72 -10.07
N PRO A 184 1.53 20.77 -11.15
CA PRO A 184 0.54 19.74 -11.46
C PRO A 184 1.14 18.34 -11.63
N VAL A 185 2.38 18.27 -12.12
CA VAL A 185 3.10 17.01 -12.37
C VAL A 185 3.48 16.31 -11.06
N THR A 186 3.94 17.07 -10.06
CA THR A 186 4.38 16.56 -8.77
C THR A 186 3.20 16.03 -7.95
N MET A 187 2.06 16.75 -7.98
CA MET A 187 0.82 16.33 -7.33
C MET A 187 0.17 15.14 -8.03
N PHE A 188 0.16 15.12 -9.36
CA PHE A 188 -0.33 13.97 -10.13
C PHE A 188 0.47 12.70 -9.78
N GLY A 189 1.80 12.78 -9.77
CA GLY A 189 2.67 11.66 -9.40
C GLY A 189 2.42 11.17 -7.98
N GLN A 190 2.32 12.07 -7.01
CA GLN A 190 2.05 11.74 -5.61
C GLN A 190 0.68 11.10 -5.41
N ALA A 191 -0.39 11.72 -5.91
CA ALA A 191 -1.73 11.17 -5.80
C ALA A 191 -1.87 9.83 -6.54
N GLY A 192 -1.17 9.68 -7.67
CA GLY A 192 -1.08 8.43 -8.41
C GLY A 192 -0.42 7.32 -7.60
N LEU A 193 0.73 7.58 -6.99
CA LEU A 193 1.48 6.59 -6.20
C LEU A 193 0.80 6.23 -4.89
N LEU A 194 0.24 7.21 -4.18
CA LEU A 194 -0.40 6.99 -2.88
C LEU A 194 -1.76 6.30 -3.01
N TYR A 195 -2.56 6.70 -4.01
CA TYR A 195 -3.98 6.38 -4.05
C TYR A 195 -4.41 5.80 -5.39
N GLY A 196 -4.24 6.55 -6.48
CA GLY A 196 -4.81 6.21 -7.78
C GLY A 196 -4.38 4.82 -8.27
N LEU A 197 -3.08 4.59 -8.40
CA LEU A 197 -2.53 3.32 -8.91
C LEU A 197 -2.83 2.14 -7.96
N PRO A 198 -2.62 2.23 -6.63
CA PRO A 198 -3.00 1.13 -5.73
C PRO A 198 -4.49 0.78 -5.77
N TRP A 199 -5.37 1.78 -5.80
CA TRP A 199 -6.82 1.57 -5.87
C TRP A 199 -7.24 1.00 -7.23
N GLY A 200 -6.69 1.55 -8.32
CA GLY A 200 -6.88 1.05 -9.67
C GLY A 200 -6.43 -0.40 -9.81
N ALA A 201 -5.27 -0.76 -9.26
CA ALA A 201 -4.77 -2.14 -9.26
C ALA A 201 -5.72 -3.10 -8.50
N GLY A 202 -6.24 -2.68 -7.35
CA GLY A 202 -7.25 -3.44 -6.60
C GLY A 202 -8.54 -3.67 -7.39
N ILE A 203 -9.06 -2.63 -8.04
CA ILE A 203 -10.25 -2.70 -8.90
C ILE A 203 -9.96 -3.55 -10.14
N ALA A 204 -8.78 -3.43 -10.75
CA ALA A 204 -8.39 -4.24 -11.90
C ALA A 204 -8.35 -5.72 -11.53
N ALA A 205 -7.76 -6.08 -10.38
CA ALA A 205 -7.73 -7.47 -9.91
C ALA A 205 -9.15 -8.07 -9.79
N ALA A 206 -10.15 -7.29 -9.42
CA ALA A 206 -11.55 -7.72 -9.37
C ALA A 206 -12.12 -8.20 -10.72
N ALA A 207 -11.52 -7.83 -11.86
CA ALA A 207 -11.91 -8.29 -13.19
C ALA A 207 -11.60 -9.78 -13.42
N TRP A 208 -10.61 -10.35 -12.74
CA TRP A 208 -10.19 -11.75 -12.87
C TRP A 208 -10.62 -12.63 -11.68
N LEU A 209 -10.82 -12.02 -10.50
CA LEU A 209 -11.14 -12.75 -9.27
C LEU A 209 -12.59 -13.27 -9.20
N GLY A 210 -12.78 -14.37 -8.46
CA GLY A 210 -14.11 -14.87 -8.10
C GLY A 210 -14.82 -13.98 -7.06
N ARG A 211 -16.08 -14.26 -6.74
CA ARG A 211 -16.93 -13.41 -5.87
C ARG A 211 -16.23 -12.97 -4.58
N ARG A 212 -15.64 -13.90 -3.82
CA ARG A 212 -14.95 -13.60 -2.54
C ARG A 212 -13.74 -12.69 -2.72
N GLY A 213 -12.85 -12.99 -3.68
CA GLY A 213 -11.66 -12.19 -3.94
C GLY A 213 -12.01 -10.80 -4.48
N ARG A 214 -13.03 -10.71 -5.34
CA ARG A 214 -13.56 -9.43 -5.83
C ARG A 214 -14.10 -8.58 -4.69
N THR A 215 -14.94 -9.15 -3.82
CA THR A 215 -15.47 -8.41 -2.66
C THR A 215 -14.33 -7.90 -1.80
N ALA A 216 -13.35 -8.75 -1.47
CA ALA A 216 -12.17 -8.34 -0.70
C ALA A 216 -11.38 -7.19 -1.35
N ALA A 217 -11.17 -7.24 -2.66
CA ALA A 217 -10.49 -6.19 -3.41
C ALA A 217 -11.24 -4.86 -3.30
N LEU A 218 -12.54 -4.87 -3.63
CA LEU A 218 -13.37 -3.67 -3.62
C LEU A 218 -13.55 -3.12 -2.21
N THR A 219 -13.69 -3.98 -1.20
CA THR A 219 -13.76 -3.53 0.20
C THR A 219 -12.45 -2.93 0.67
N ALA A 220 -11.31 -3.50 0.30
CA ALA A 220 -10.00 -2.93 0.67
C ALA A 220 -9.81 -1.54 0.06
N VAL A 221 -10.17 -1.38 -1.22
CA VAL A 221 -10.14 -0.07 -1.90
C VAL A 221 -11.12 0.91 -1.26
N ALA A 222 -12.36 0.49 -0.99
CA ALA A 222 -13.38 1.36 -0.39
C ALA A 222 -13.00 1.80 1.03
N VAL A 223 -12.50 0.88 1.87
CA VAL A 223 -12.05 1.20 3.23
C VAL A 223 -10.83 2.13 3.17
N SER A 224 -9.86 1.86 2.30
CA SER A 224 -8.71 2.73 2.11
C SER A 224 -9.11 4.14 1.66
N ALA A 225 -10.02 4.26 0.68
CA ALA A 225 -10.54 5.55 0.25
C ALA A 225 -11.30 6.28 1.36
N LEU A 226 -12.08 5.56 2.17
CA LEU A 226 -12.77 6.13 3.33
C LEU A 226 -11.77 6.66 4.38
N LEU A 227 -10.72 5.90 4.69
CA LEU A 227 -9.68 6.32 5.64
C LEU A 227 -8.99 7.60 5.18
N VAL A 228 -8.66 7.70 3.89
CA VAL A 228 -8.11 8.93 3.31
C VAL A 228 -9.12 10.08 3.39
N GLY A 229 -10.40 9.84 3.10
CA GLY A 229 -11.45 10.86 3.24
C GLY A 229 -11.57 11.38 4.69
N VAL A 230 -11.50 10.48 5.67
CA VAL A 230 -11.49 10.84 7.10
C VAL A 230 -10.23 11.64 7.44
N GLU A 231 -9.07 11.28 6.89
CA GLU A 231 -7.82 12.02 7.12
C GLU A 231 -7.96 13.48 6.70
N TYR A 232 -8.41 13.68 5.46
CA TYR A 232 -8.59 15.01 4.91
C TYR A 232 -9.64 15.81 5.70
N ALA A 233 -10.74 15.19 6.09
CA ALA A 233 -11.76 15.85 6.90
C ALA A 233 -11.23 16.28 8.27
N VAL A 234 -10.50 15.42 8.98
CA VAL A 234 -9.91 15.75 10.28
C VAL A 234 -8.92 16.90 10.14
N ARG A 235 -7.97 16.81 9.20
CA ARG A 235 -6.97 17.88 8.99
C ARG A 235 -7.61 19.22 8.65
N THR A 236 -8.64 19.21 7.81
CA THR A 236 -9.36 20.43 7.42
C THR A 236 -10.07 21.07 8.63
N LEU A 237 -10.64 20.26 9.52
CA LEU A 237 -11.35 20.74 10.71
C LEU A 237 -10.40 21.20 11.84
N THR A 238 -9.20 20.64 11.93
CA THR A 238 -8.23 20.96 12.99
C THR A 238 -7.32 22.14 12.65
N LEU A 239 -7.06 22.40 11.36
CA LEU A 239 -6.18 23.50 10.91
C LEU A 239 -6.93 24.80 10.58
N SER A 240 -8.26 24.81 10.69
CA SER A 240 -9.12 25.96 10.40
C SER A 240 -9.46 26.84 11.61
N TRP A 241 -8.66 26.79 12.68
CA TRP A 241 -8.78 27.59 13.90
C TRP A 241 -7.44 28.22 14.26
#